data_AF-A0A6L7TAW4-F1
#
_entry.id   AF-A0A6L7TAW4-F1
#
_cell.length_a   1.000
_cell.length_b   1.000
_cell.length_c   1.000
_cell.angle_alpha   90.00
_cell.angle_beta   90.00
_cell.angle_gamma   90.00
#
_symmetry.space_group_name_H-M   'P 1'
#
loop_
_entity.id
_entity.type
_entity.pdbx_description
1 polymer ?
#
loop_
_entity_poly.entity_id
_entity_poly.type
_entity_poly.pdbx_seq_one_letter_code
_entity_poly.pdbx_strand_id
1 'polypeptide(L)'
;MGKLECFQLAGLELWFNSSDHEPPHFHARKPDKWEIRVFFGACKRRNLVFNVKFPPSGLGPSSKERRELLRLVLEHRDALYAEWEAKVI
;
A
#
# COMPACT_ATOMS: atom_id res chain seq x y z
N MET A 1 -4.82 -8.14 -11.46
CA MET A 1 -4.93 -7.01 -10.51
C MET A 1 -6.09 -7.29 -9.57
N GLY A 2 -5.80 -7.64 -8.31
CA GLY A 2 -6.82 -7.92 -7.29
C GLY A 2 -6.99 -6.71 -6.39
N LYS A 3 -8.22 -6.21 -6.24
CA LYS A 3 -8.51 -5.14 -5.28
C LYS A 3 -8.14 -5.62 -3.87
N LEU A 4 -7.54 -4.72 -3.08
CA LEU A 4 -7.27 -4.97 -1.67
C LEU A 4 -8.57 -4.90 -0.88
N GLU A 5 -8.86 -5.91 -0.07
CA GLU A 5 -10.17 -6.11 0.58
C GLU A 5 -10.09 -5.96 2.10
N CYS A 6 -8.93 -6.23 2.72
CA CYS A 6 -8.78 -6.16 4.18
C CYS A 6 -9.07 -4.78 4.78
N PHE A 7 -8.93 -3.69 4.00
CA PHE A 7 -9.42 -2.37 4.36
C PHE A 7 -9.61 -1.47 3.13
N GLN A 8 -10.23 -0.31 3.30
CA GLN A 8 -10.35 0.75 2.30
C GLN A 8 -9.94 2.10 2.90
N LEU A 9 -9.47 3.03 2.06
CA LEU A 9 -9.20 4.41 2.48
C LEU A 9 -9.82 5.37 1.47
N ALA A 10 -10.76 6.20 1.92
CA ALA A 10 -11.52 7.09 1.06
C ALA A 10 -10.60 8.00 0.22
N GLY A 11 -10.86 8.05 -1.08
CA GLY A 11 -10.07 8.81 -2.04
C GLY A 11 -8.80 8.11 -2.52
N LEU A 12 -8.54 6.88 -2.07
CA LEU A 12 -7.46 6.03 -2.59
C LEU A 12 -8.01 4.75 -3.21
N GLU A 13 -7.34 4.31 -4.25
CA GLU A 13 -7.50 2.98 -4.83
C GLU A 13 -6.36 2.09 -4.33
N LEU A 14 -6.71 0.91 -3.83
CA LEU A 14 -5.77 -0.04 -3.22
C LEU A 14 -5.87 -1.41 -3.90
N TRP A 15 -4.75 -1.99 -4.28
CA TRP A 15 -4.73 -3.28 -4.97
C TRP A 15 -3.41 -4.03 -4.82
N PHE A 16 -3.47 -5.33 -5.06
CA PHE A 16 -2.33 -6.19 -5.35
C PHE A 16 -2.18 -6.39 -6.85
N ASN A 17 -0.97 -6.23 -7.37
CA ASN A 17 -0.66 -6.66 -8.72
C ASN A 17 -0.27 -8.13 -8.68
N SER A 18 -0.85 -8.96 -9.54
CA SER A 18 -0.56 -10.41 -9.56
C SER A 18 0.88 -10.72 -9.97
N SER A 19 1.52 -9.81 -10.71
CA SER A 19 2.94 -9.94 -11.11
C SER A 19 3.91 -9.25 -10.15
N ASP A 20 3.45 -8.68 -9.03
CA ASP A 20 4.38 -8.19 -8.02
C ASP A 20 4.93 -9.39 -7.24
N HIS A 21 6.22 -9.42 -6.96
CA HIS A 21 6.83 -10.45 -6.13
C HIS A 21 7.34 -9.83 -4.82
N GLU A 22 8.23 -10.56 -4.14
CA GLU A 22 8.89 -10.05 -2.95
C GLU A 22 9.59 -8.69 -3.19
N PRO A 23 9.65 -7.83 -2.16
CA PRO A 23 9.03 -7.99 -0.85
C PRO A 23 7.51 -7.72 -0.90
N PRO A 24 6.69 -8.32 0.00
CA PRO A 24 5.23 -8.12 0.00
C PRO A 24 4.83 -6.65 0.08
N HIS A 25 3.98 -6.23 -0.87
CA HIS A 25 3.48 -4.86 -0.96
C HIS A 25 2.10 -4.81 -1.61
N PHE A 26 1.36 -3.75 -1.32
CA PHE A 26 0.21 -3.33 -2.12
C PHE A 26 0.49 -2.00 -2.81
N HIS A 27 -0.23 -1.75 -3.88
CA HIS A 27 -0.27 -0.47 -4.54
C HIS A 27 -1.35 0.42 -3.92
N ALA A 28 -1.01 1.68 -3.68
CA ALA A 28 -1.96 2.72 -3.32
C ALA A 28 -1.86 3.86 -4.33
N ARG A 29 -3.01 4.28 -4.86
CA ARG A 29 -3.09 5.38 -5.82
C ARG A 29 -4.10 6.42 -5.38
N LYS A 30 -3.71 7.68 -5.51
CA LYS A 30 -4.63 8.80 -5.52
C LYS A 30 -4.78 9.27 -6.98
N PRO A 31 -5.99 9.22 -7.57
CA PRO A 31 -6.22 9.57 -8.96
C PRO A 31 -5.59 10.93 -9.31
N ASP A 32 -4.88 10.96 -10.44
CA ASP A 32 -4.20 12.14 -11.00
C ASP A 32 -3.18 12.83 -10.06
N LYS A 33 -2.76 12.16 -8.98
CA LYS A 33 -1.81 12.71 -8.01
C LYS A 33 -0.58 11.84 -7.85
N TRP A 34 -0.75 10.61 -7.41
CA TRP A 34 0.38 9.73 -7.13
C TRP A 34 -0.02 8.25 -7.08
N GLU A 35 0.97 7.39 -7.29
CA GLU A 35 0.92 5.96 -7.01
C GLU A 35 2.18 5.57 -6.22
N ILE A 36 2.01 4.76 -5.18
CA ILE A 36 3.10 4.22 -4.35
C ILE A 36 2.95 2.71 -4.19
N ARG A 37 4.07 2.03 -3.91
CA ARG A 37 4.05 0.66 -3.35
C ARG A 37 4.33 0.73 -1.87
N VAL A 38 3.45 0.17 -1.05
CA VAL A 38 3.57 0.14 0.41
C VAL A 38 4.07 -1.23 0.85
N PHE A 39 5.28 -1.28 1.40
CA PHE A 39 5.94 -2.50 1.88
C PHE A 39 5.53 -2.79 3.32
N PHE A 40 4.38 -3.44 3.49
CA PHE A 40 3.69 -3.55 4.78
C PHE A 40 4.47 -4.34 5.85
N GLY A 41 5.28 -5.32 5.44
CA GLY A 41 6.19 -6.06 6.33
C GLY A 41 7.31 -5.20 6.92
N ALA A 42 7.81 -4.22 6.17
CA ALA A 42 8.88 -3.32 6.61
C ALA A 42 8.37 -2.13 7.45
N CYS A 43 7.06 -1.90 7.48
CA CYS A 43 6.47 -0.81 8.26
C CYS A 43 6.66 -1.03 9.77
N LYS A 44 6.82 0.06 10.53
CA LYS A 44 6.95 0.04 12.00
C LYS A 44 6.06 1.14 12.60
N ARG A 45 5.85 1.14 13.92
CA ARG A 45 4.93 2.05 14.64
C ARG A 45 4.91 3.52 14.18
N ARG A 46 6.03 4.07 13.69
CA ARG A 46 6.15 5.45 13.22
C ARG A 46 6.76 5.59 11.82
N ASN A 47 6.88 4.49 11.09
CA ASN A 47 7.56 4.47 9.80
C ASN A 47 6.74 3.69 8.76
N LEU A 48 6.14 4.43 7.82
CA LEU A 48 5.54 3.86 6.61
C LEU A 48 6.66 3.67 5.58
N VAL A 49 6.88 2.43 5.16
CA VAL A 49 7.88 2.10 4.14
C VAL A 49 7.18 2.00 2.80
N PHE A 50 7.52 2.87 1.87
CA PHE A 50 6.94 2.90 0.54
C PHE A 50 7.94 3.46 -0.49
N ASN A 51 7.70 3.17 -1.78
CA ASN A 51 8.34 3.88 -2.89
C ASN A 51 7.30 4.62 -3.74
N VAL A 52 7.71 5.67 -4.43
CA VAL A 52 6.84 6.38 -5.38
C VAL A 52 7.01 5.74 -6.76
N LYS A 53 5.91 5.29 -7.36
CA LYS A 53 5.87 4.74 -8.71
C LYS A 53 5.46 5.80 -9.73
N PHE A 54 4.55 6.70 -9.34
CA PHE A 54 4.13 7.79 -10.20
C PHE A 54 3.76 9.04 -9.39
N PRO A 55 4.09 10.25 -9.88
CA PRO A 55 5.18 10.50 -10.82
C PRO A 55 6.53 10.11 -10.17
N PRO A 56 7.54 9.61 -10.93
CA PRO A 56 8.80 9.12 -10.34
C PRO A 56 9.56 10.14 -9.47
N SER A 57 9.44 11.43 -9.76
CA SER A 57 10.00 12.54 -8.98
C SER A 57 9.01 13.15 -7.96
N GLY A 58 7.85 12.53 -7.77
CA GLY A 58 6.79 13.02 -6.89
C GLY A 58 7.07 12.78 -5.40
N LEU A 59 6.43 13.59 -4.56
CA LEU A 59 6.48 13.46 -3.10
C LEU A 59 5.58 12.33 -2.56
N GLY A 60 4.70 11.77 -3.39
CA GLY A 60 3.72 10.76 -2.97
C GLY A 60 2.68 11.30 -1.97
N PRO A 61 2.23 10.48 -0.99
CA PRO A 61 1.17 10.86 -0.05
C PRO A 61 1.59 12.00 0.89
N SER A 62 0.61 12.81 1.29
CA SER A 62 0.75 13.82 2.34
C SER A 62 1.04 13.20 3.70
N SER A 63 1.54 13.99 4.67
CA SER A 63 1.79 13.52 6.03
C SER A 63 0.54 12.95 6.72
N LYS A 64 -0.66 13.46 6.41
CA LYS A 64 -1.93 12.93 6.93
C LYS A 64 -2.23 11.55 6.34
N GLU A 65 -2.13 11.41 5.02
CA GLU A 65 -2.35 10.13 4.32
C GLU A 65 -1.32 9.08 4.75
N ARG A 66 -0.06 9.46 4.94
CA ARG A 66 0.98 8.54 5.45
C ARG A 66 0.65 7.98 6.82
N ARG A 67 0.15 8.82 7.74
CA ARG A 67 -0.26 8.37 9.08
C ARG A 67 -1.43 7.41 9.02
N GLU A 68 -2.41 7.70 8.17
CA GLU A 68 -3.60 6.86 8.05
C GLU A 68 -3.29 5.51 7.39
N LEU A 69 -2.51 5.52 6.29
CA LEU A 69 -2.01 4.31 5.67
C LEU A 69 -1.19 3.47 6.66
N LEU A 70 -0.31 4.11 7.45
CA LEU A 70 0.48 3.38 8.45
C LEU A 70 -0.40 2.74 9.52
N ARG A 71 -1.41 3.47 10.01
CA ARG A 71 -2.36 2.96 11.01
C ARG A 71 -3.04 1.69 10.50
N LEU A 72 -3.62 1.74 9.30
CA LEU A 72 -4.31 0.62 8.66
C LEU A 72 -3.36 -0.55 8.37
N VAL A 73 -2.15 -0.29 7.90
CA VAL A 73 -1.13 -1.31 7.65
C VAL A 73 -0.75 -2.07 8.93
N LEU A 74 -0.64 -1.36 10.05
CA LEU A 74 -0.29 -1.99 11.34
C LEU A 74 -1.48 -2.75 11.93
N GLU A 75 -2.70 -2.22 11.79
CA GLU A 75 -3.93 -2.83 12.29
C GLU A 75 -4.28 -4.12 11.52
N HIS A 76 -4.08 -4.14 10.20
CA HIS A 76 -4.49 -5.23 9.32
C HIS A 76 -3.31 -6.05 8.78
N ARG A 77 -2.14 -6.02 9.45
CA ARG A 77 -0.91 -6.63 8.93
C ARG A 77 -1.06 -8.09 8.55
N ASP A 78 -1.62 -8.91 9.45
CA ASP A 78 -1.73 -10.35 9.20
C ASP A 78 -2.73 -10.64 8.07
N ALA A 79 -3.81 -9.85 7.98
CA ALA A 79 -4.78 -9.92 6.89
C ALA A 79 -4.17 -9.51 5.55
N LEU A 80 -3.28 -8.51 5.53
CA LEU A 80 -2.53 -8.11 4.34
C LEU A 80 -1.64 -9.24 3.82
N TYR A 81 -0.96 -9.95 4.71
CA TYR A 81 -0.13 -11.10 4.32
C TYR A 81 -0.97 -12.22 3.70
N ALA A 82 -2.04 -12.64 4.40
CA ALA A 82 -2.93 -13.70 3.91
C ALA A 82 -3.57 -13.34 2.56
N GLU A 83 -3.98 -12.08 2.39
CA GLU A 83 -4.59 -11.62 1.14
C GLU A 83 -3.56 -11.51 0.00
N TRP A 84 -2.35 -11.04 0.29
CA TRP A 84 -1.25 -10.98 -0.67
C TRP A 84 -0.90 -12.39 -1.17
N GLU A 85 -0.70 -13.36 -0.27
CA GLU A 85 -0.42 -14.76 -0.61
C GLU A 85 -1.52 -15.38 -1.48
N ALA A 86 -2.79 -15.01 -1.26
CA ALA A 86 -3.91 -15.53 -2.04
C ALA A 86 -4.05 -14.91 -3.44
N LYS A 87 -3.60 -13.66 -3.63
CA LYS A 87 -3.85 -12.86 -4.85
C LYS A 87 -2.63 -12.66 -5.74
N VAL A 88 -1.45 -12.93 -5.21
CA VAL A 88 -0.17 -12.74 -5.88
C VAL A 88 0.42 -14.12 -6.16
N ILE A 89 0.23 -14.59 -7.39
CA ILE A 89 0.62 -15.92 -7.90
C ILE A 89 1.43 -15.73 -9.18
#